data_AF-F3FUS2-F1
#
_entry.id   AF-F3FUS2-F1
#
_cell.length_a   1.000
_cell.length_b   1.000
_cell.length_c   1.000
_cell.angle_alpha   90.00
_cell.angle_beta   90.00
_cell.angle_gamma   90.00
#
_symmetry.space_group_name_H-M   'P 1'
#
loop_
_entity.id
_entity.type
_entity.pdbx_description
1 polymer ?
#
loop_
_entity_poly.entity_id
_entity_poly.type
_entity_poly.pdbx_seq_one_letter_code
_entity_poly.pdbx_strand_id
1 'polypeptide(L)'
;MQGQREIAMYRFFEQLSSRITAPFVGESKRNSKVWQCTCGQSVFFPNTQCLACSAALGYLPEQGRVATLEAGPEPTTWRLSDEPGAGLYRRCANLGTPA
;
A
#
# COMPACT_ATOMS: atom_id res chain seq x y z
N MET A 1 46.75 28.17 -7.99
CA MET A 1 46.63 26.96 -7.13
C MET A 1 45.29 26.88 -6.35
N GLN A 2 44.25 27.65 -6.69
CA GLN A 2 42.93 27.59 -6.02
C GLN A 2 41.96 26.59 -6.67
N GLY A 3 42.01 26.40 -8.00
CA GLY A 3 41.08 25.50 -8.72
C GLY A 3 41.26 23.99 -8.47
N GLN A 4 42.41 23.55 -7.97
CA GLN A 4 42.63 22.12 -7.63
C GLN A 4 41.93 21.70 -6.32
N ARG A 5 41.67 22.65 -5.41
CA ARG A 5 40.97 22.38 -4.13
C ARG A 5 39.46 22.21 -4.33
N GLU A 6 38.86 23.00 -5.23
CA GLU A 6 37.42 22.89 -5.54
C GLU A 6 37.07 21.58 -6.26
N ILE A 7 37.92 21.13 -7.18
CA ILE A 7 37.73 19.85 -7.90
C ILE A 7 37.79 18.66 -6.93
N ALA A 8 38.70 18.70 -5.95
CA ALA A 8 38.84 17.65 -4.94
C ALA A 8 37.61 17.58 -4.01
N MET A 9 37.08 18.74 -3.61
CA MET A 9 35.87 18.83 -2.80
C MET A 9 34.63 18.30 -3.55
N TYR A 10 34.50 18.63 -4.85
CA TYR A 10 33.37 18.17 -5.67
C TYR A 10 33.38 16.64 -5.86
N ARG A 11 34.57 16.05 -6.07
CA ARG A 11 34.71 14.58 -6.19
C ARG A 11 34.40 13.83 -4.89
N PHE A 12 34.74 14.42 -3.75
CA PHE A 12 34.39 13.87 -2.46
C PHE A 12 32.87 13.86 -2.26
N PHE A 13 32.19 14.95 -2.63
CA PHE A 13 30.74 15.05 -2.53
C PHE A 13 30.02 14.03 -3.43
N GLU A 14 30.51 13.83 -4.66
CA GLU A 14 30.01 12.78 -5.58
C GLU A 14 30.19 11.36 -5.02
N GLN A 15 31.34 11.09 -4.41
CA GLN A 15 31.60 9.80 -3.76
C GLN A 15 30.71 9.56 -2.53
N LEU A 16 30.37 10.61 -1.77
CA LEU A 16 29.40 10.54 -0.68
C LEU A 16 27.97 10.32 -1.20
N SER A 17 27.55 11.09 -2.20
CA SER A 17 26.23 11.01 -2.83
C SER A 17 25.96 9.61 -3.41
N SER A 18 26.93 9.04 -4.12
CA SER A 18 26.84 7.67 -4.66
C SER A 18 26.69 6.60 -3.57
N ARG A 19 27.33 6.78 -2.40
CA ARG A 19 27.22 5.85 -1.26
C ARG A 19 25.91 5.99 -0.49
N ILE A 20 25.31 7.18 -0.46
CA ILE A 20 23.96 7.39 0.10
C ILE A 20 22.90 6.74 -0.79
N THR A 21 23.12 6.68 -2.10
CA THR A 21 22.16 6.10 -3.07
C THR A 21 22.27 4.57 -3.18
N ALA A 22 23.44 4.01 -2.85
CA ALA A 22 23.71 2.56 -2.95
C ALA A 22 22.76 1.63 -2.15
N PRO A 23 22.21 1.98 -0.97
CA PRO A 23 21.31 1.09 -0.22
C PRO A 23 19.95 0.89 -0.90
N PHE A 24 19.53 1.81 -1.78
CA PHE A 24 18.22 1.73 -2.45
C PHE A 24 18.21 0.79 -3.66
N VAL A 25 19.36 0.25 -4.07
CA VAL A 25 19.48 -0.61 -5.26
C VAL A 25 19.30 -2.11 -4.93
N GLY A 26 19.07 -2.45 -3.67
CA GLY A 26 19.04 -3.84 -3.20
C GLY A 26 18.00 -4.16 -2.16
N GLU A 27 16.89 -3.42 -2.09
CA GLU A 27 15.84 -3.76 -1.15
C GLU A 27 15.01 -4.92 -1.72
N SER A 28 15.23 -6.10 -1.13
CA SER A 28 14.45 -7.31 -1.36
C SER A 28 12.98 -6.96 -1.53
N LYS A 29 12.39 -7.36 -2.66
CA LYS A 29 10.94 -7.24 -2.91
C LYS A 29 10.20 -7.86 -1.73
N ARG A 30 9.89 -7.07 -0.71
CA ARG A 30 8.72 -7.33 0.10
C ARG A 30 7.59 -7.21 -0.92
N ASN A 31 7.00 -8.35 -1.28
CA ASN A 31 5.75 -8.41 -2.01
C ASN A 31 4.64 -7.87 -1.08
N SER A 32 4.80 -6.65 -0.55
CA SER A 32 3.70 -5.91 0.04
C SER A 32 2.81 -5.55 -1.13
N LYS A 33 1.84 -6.40 -1.42
CA LYS A 33 0.79 -6.07 -2.37
C LYS A 33 0.15 -4.78 -1.86
N VAL A 34 0.23 -3.75 -2.68
CA VAL A 34 -0.42 -2.45 -2.46
C VAL A 34 -1.63 -2.42 -3.37
N TRP A 35 -2.77 -2.02 -2.82
CA TRP A 35 -4.01 -1.83 -3.57
C TRP A 35 -4.46 -0.37 -3.47
N GLN A 36 -5.47 -0.01 -4.23
CA GLN A 36 -6.05 1.34 -4.20
C GLN A 36 -7.47 1.29 -3.65
N CYS A 37 -7.78 2.19 -2.73
CA CYS A 37 -9.14 2.52 -2.37
C CYS A 37 -9.82 3.23 -3.55
N THR A 38 -11.16 3.25 -3.59
CA THR A 38 -11.92 4.03 -4.59
C THR A 38 -11.61 5.53 -4.56
N CYS A 39 -11.09 6.07 -3.47
CA CYS A 39 -10.62 7.46 -3.39
C CYS A 39 -9.20 7.68 -3.96
N GLY A 40 -8.53 6.63 -4.43
CA GLY A 40 -7.16 6.68 -4.95
C GLY A 40 -6.05 6.58 -3.89
N GLN A 41 -6.40 6.42 -2.60
CA GLN A 41 -5.42 6.20 -1.54
C GLN A 41 -4.88 4.77 -1.59
N SER A 42 -3.57 4.64 -1.39
CA SER A 42 -2.92 3.33 -1.30
C SER A 42 -3.26 2.64 0.01
N VAL A 43 -3.63 1.36 -0.07
CA VAL A 43 -4.05 0.54 1.06
C VAL A 43 -3.33 -0.81 1.05
N PHE A 44 -3.20 -1.40 2.23
CA PHE A 44 -2.48 -2.64 2.47
C PHE A 44 -3.38 -3.66 3.16
N PHE A 45 -3.00 -4.94 3.13
CA PHE A 45 -3.81 -6.05 3.65
C PHE A 45 -4.31 -5.85 5.10
N PRO A 46 -3.48 -5.36 6.04
CA PRO A 46 -3.94 -5.16 7.42
C PRO A 46 -4.96 -4.02 7.59
N ASN A 47 -5.14 -3.15 6.59
CA ASN A 47 -6.08 -2.05 6.69
C ASN A 47 -7.52 -2.55 6.59
N THR A 48 -8.31 -2.33 7.63
CA THR A 48 -9.75 -2.58 7.63
C THR A 48 -10.58 -1.37 7.19
N GLN A 49 -9.95 -0.19 7.13
CA GLN A 49 -10.52 1.08 6.72
C GLN A 49 -9.47 1.94 6.00
N CYS A 50 -9.91 2.73 5.02
CA CYS A 50 -9.06 3.72 4.37
C CYS A 50 -8.83 4.91 5.30
N LEU A 51 -7.57 5.28 5.54
CA LEU A 51 -7.23 6.41 6.42
C LEU A 51 -7.48 7.79 5.79
N ALA A 52 -7.75 7.86 4.48
CA ALA A 52 -8.02 9.13 3.79
C ALA A 52 -9.52 9.45 3.67
N CYS A 53 -10.34 8.47 3.28
CA CYS A 53 -11.78 8.68 3.07
C CYS A 53 -12.68 7.90 4.05
N SER A 54 -12.10 7.15 4.98
CA SER A 54 -12.82 6.32 5.96
C SER A 54 -13.68 5.20 5.37
N ALA A 55 -13.57 4.92 4.07
CA ALA A 55 -14.28 3.81 3.44
C ALA A 55 -13.86 2.47 4.06
N ALA A 56 -14.82 1.57 4.24
CA ALA A 56 -14.56 0.22 4.74
C ALA A 56 -13.77 -0.58 3.70
N LEU A 57 -12.82 -1.40 4.16
CA LEU A 57 -11.99 -2.24 3.31
C LEU A 57 -12.17 -3.71 3.66
N GLY A 58 -12.03 -4.59 2.66
CA GLY A 58 -12.04 -6.04 2.85
C GLY A 58 -11.06 -6.74 1.92
N TYR A 59 -10.51 -7.86 2.38
CA TYR A 59 -9.72 -8.75 1.53
C TYR A 59 -10.62 -9.79 0.87
N LEU A 60 -10.44 -9.98 -0.43
CA LEU A 60 -11.13 -10.97 -1.25
C LEU A 60 -10.19 -12.15 -1.50
N PRO A 61 -10.36 -13.28 -0.78
CA PRO A 61 -9.41 -14.40 -0.85
C PRO A 61 -9.25 -14.96 -2.26
N GLU A 62 -10.36 -15.17 -2.96
CA GLU A 62 -10.40 -15.71 -4.33
C GLU A 62 -9.64 -14.85 -5.35
N GLN A 63 -9.56 -13.54 -5.10
CA GLN A 63 -8.94 -12.57 -6.01
C GLN A 63 -7.57 -12.11 -5.50
N GLY A 64 -7.21 -12.49 -4.28
CA GLY A 64 -5.97 -12.09 -3.63
C GLY A 64 -5.79 -10.57 -3.55
N ARG A 65 -6.87 -9.80 -3.33
CA ARG A 65 -6.86 -8.33 -3.33
C ARG A 65 -7.62 -7.69 -2.16
N VAL A 66 -7.24 -6.47 -1.80
CA VAL A 66 -8.05 -5.58 -0.94
C VAL A 66 -8.99 -4.77 -1.84
N ALA A 67 -10.26 -4.67 -1.43
CA ALA A 67 -11.32 -3.95 -2.11
C ALA A 67 -12.00 -2.95 -1.16
N THR A 68 -12.58 -1.90 -1.74
CA THR A 68 -13.43 -0.96 -1.00
C THR A 68 -14.84 -1.53 -0.91
N LEU A 69 -15.45 -1.44 0.27
CA LEU A 69 -16.75 -2.03 0.56
C LEU A 69 -17.79 -0.95 0.85
N GLU A 70 -19.01 -1.20 0.39
CA GLU A 70 -20.22 -0.47 0.76
C GLU A 70 -21.14 -1.35 1.61
N ALA A 71 -21.96 -0.72 2.44
CA ALA A 71 -22.99 -1.44 3.18
C ALA A 71 -23.98 -2.09 2.21
N GLY A 72 -24.24 -3.39 2.42
CA GLY A 72 -25.26 -4.11 1.69
C GLY A 72 -26.68 -3.81 2.20
N PRO A 73 -27.70 -4.40 1.55
CA PRO A 73 -29.10 -4.18 1.91
C PRO A 73 -29.49 -4.75 3.28
N GLU A 74 -28.79 -5.79 3.74
CA GLU A 74 -29.03 -6.41 5.05
C GLU A 74 -27.90 -6.07 6.03
N PRO A 75 -28.18 -6.06 7.35
CA PRO A 75 -27.15 -5.96 8.37
C PRO A 75 -26.05 -7.01 8.13
N THR A 76 -24.79 -6.63 8.28
CA THR A 76 -23.59 -7.47 8.08
C THR A 76 -23.27 -7.88 6.64
N THR A 77 -24.12 -7.51 5.67
CA THR A 77 -23.82 -7.71 4.24
C THR A 77 -23.05 -6.52 3.68
N TRP A 78 -22.20 -6.81 2.69
CA TRP A 78 -21.34 -5.83 2.04
C TRP A 78 -21.38 -6.01 0.53
N ARG A 79 -21.13 -4.92 -0.19
CA ARG A 79 -20.97 -4.91 -1.65
C ARG A 79 -19.60 -4.33 -1.99
N LEU A 80 -19.05 -4.72 -3.13
CA LEU A 80 -17.85 -4.07 -3.64
C LEU A 80 -18.23 -2.72 -4.24
N SER A 81 -17.50 -1.67 -3.88
CA SER A 81 -17.74 -0.33 -4.42
C SER A 81 -17.41 -0.24 -5.92
N ASP A 82 -16.38 -0.97 -6.37
CA ASP A 82 -15.92 -1.02 -7.76
C ASP A 82 -16.72 -2.01 -8.62
N GLU A 83 -17.30 -3.05 -8.02
CA GLU A 83 -18.07 -4.08 -8.73
C GLU A 83 -19.40 -4.40 -8.01
N PRO A 84 -20.41 -3.50 -8.07
CA PRO A 84 -21.67 -3.69 -7.34
C PRO A 84 -22.49 -4.91 -7.77
N GLY A 85 -22.17 -5.50 -8.93
CA GLY A 85 -22.77 -6.72 -9.49
C GLY A 85 -22.08 -8.02 -9.09
N ALA A 86 -20.97 -7.98 -8.35
CA ALA A 86 -20.25 -9.17 -7.89
C ALA A 86 -20.99 -9.98 -6.81
N GLY A 87 -22.13 -9.48 -6.34
CA GLY A 87 -22.96 -10.11 -5.31
C GLY A 87 -22.74 -9.53 -3.91
N LEU A 88 -23.26 -10.22 -2.90
CA LEU A 88 -23.15 -9.85 -1.50
C LEU A 88 -22.02 -10.61 -0.80
N TYR A 89 -21.27 -9.89 0.01
CA TYR A 89 -20.17 -10.39 0.82
C TYR A 89 -20.52 -10.31 2.31
N ARG A 90 -19.80 -11.09 3.12
CA ARG A 90 -19.81 -11.00 4.59
C ARG A 90 -18.38 -10.94 5.11
N ARG A 91 -18.21 -10.37 6.30
CA ARG A 91 -16.91 -10.41 6.98
C ARG A 91 -16.56 -11.85 7.35
N CYS A 92 -15.28 -12.19 7.22
CA CYS A 92 -14.77 -13.46 7.72
C CYS A 92 -14.97 -13.53 9.25
N ALA A 93 -15.40 -14.68 9.76
CA ALA A 93 -15.56 -14.90 11.19
C ALA A 93 -14.25 -14.68 11.97
N ASN A 94 -13.10 -14.87 11.31
CA ASN A 94 -11.77 -14.73 11.90
C ASN A 94 -11.24 -13.29 11.87
N LEU A 95 -12.02 -12.30 11.40
CA LEU A 95 -11.54 -10.91 11.27
C LEU A 95 -11.01 -10.33 12.59
N GLY A 96 -11.66 -10.67 13.70
CA GLY A 96 -11.30 -10.19 15.04
C GLY A 96 -10.50 -11.18 15.89
N THR A 97 -10.15 -12.34 15.34
CA THR A 97 -9.41 -13.38 16.08
C THR A 97 -7.92 -13.28 15.79
N PRO A 98 -7.05 -13.66 16.74
CA PRO A 98 -5.63 -13.88 16.46
C PRO A 98 -5.45 -14.90 15.33
N ALA A 99 -4.35 -14.77 14.59
CA ALA A 99 -3.91 -15.76 13.61
C ALA A 99 -3.19 -16.94 14.29
#